data_AF-A0A3M9X5L3-F1
#
_entry.id   AF-A0A3M9X5L3-F1
#
_cell.length_a   1.000
_cell.length_b   1.000
_cell.length_c   1.000
_cell.angle_alpha   90.00
_cell.angle_beta   90.00
_cell.angle_gamma   90.00
#
_symmetry.space_group_name_H-M   'P 1'
#
loop_
_entity.id
_entity.type
_entity.pdbx_description
1 polymer ?
#
loop_
_entity_poly.entity_id
_entity_poly.type
_entity_poly.pdbx_seq_one_letter_code
_entity_poly.pdbx_strand_id
1 'polypeptide(L)'
;MSKAAQKKADAAKFEARVKSALVDAHAAAKAAYEDFANTADRNSEGHIKDSCGGGYVVVYRTSYRLRTTLKKMNEITQGYRGGWHVSHFTKEVHSQSVTAGVKAAEAAREILHREFGVTDGEFYAESYID
;
A
#
# COMPACT_ATOMS: atom_id res chain seq x y z
N MET A 1 -6.31 -29.93 20.15
CA MET A 1 -5.58 -29.70 18.88
C MET A 1 -4.08 -29.88 19.10
N SER A 2 -3.33 -30.34 18.11
CA SER A 2 -1.86 -30.40 18.19
C SER A 2 -1.23 -29.02 18.04
N LYS A 3 0.01 -28.83 18.55
CA LYS A 3 0.77 -27.58 18.36
C LYS A 3 0.96 -27.22 16.88
N ALA A 4 1.12 -28.24 16.02
CA ALA A 4 1.23 -28.06 14.58
C ALA A 4 -0.08 -27.56 13.95
N ALA A 5 -1.22 -28.11 14.37
CA ALA A 5 -2.54 -27.67 13.91
C ALA A 5 -2.81 -26.21 14.33
N GLN A 6 -2.46 -25.84 15.56
CA GLN A 6 -2.60 -24.46 16.05
C GLN A 6 -1.76 -23.48 15.21
N LYS A 7 -0.48 -23.79 14.99
CA LYS A 7 0.41 -22.94 14.19
C LYS A 7 -0.10 -22.73 12.76
N LYS A 8 -0.69 -23.77 12.15
CA LYS A 8 -1.29 -23.66 10.81
C LYS A 8 -2.53 -22.78 10.82
N ALA A 9 -3.39 -22.94 11.83
CA ALA A 9 -4.58 -22.09 11.99
C ALA A 9 -4.21 -20.62 12.22
N ASP A 10 -3.21 -20.34 13.05
CA ASP A 10 -2.73 -18.97 13.31
C ASP A 10 -2.13 -18.34 12.05
N ALA A 11 -1.37 -19.11 11.27
CA ALA A 11 -0.83 -18.64 9.99
C ALA A 11 -1.94 -18.31 8.98
N ALA A 12 -2.96 -19.16 8.87
CA ALA A 12 -4.11 -18.91 7.99
C ALA A 12 -4.92 -17.70 8.44
N LYS A 13 -5.12 -17.51 9.76
CA LYS A 13 -5.78 -16.33 10.31
C LYS A 13 -4.99 -15.05 10.02
N PHE A 14 -3.67 -15.10 10.17
CA PHE A 14 -2.81 -13.96 9.84
C PHE A 14 -2.84 -13.64 8.35
N GLU A 15 -2.79 -14.64 7.48
CA GLU A 15 -2.92 -14.49 6.03
C GLU A 15 -4.25 -13.83 5.64
N ALA A 16 -5.37 -14.31 6.20
CA ALA A 16 -6.69 -13.71 5.96
C ALA A 16 -6.74 -12.24 6.41
N ARG A 17 -6.11 -11.90 7.54
CA ARG A 17 -6.02 -10.52 8.03
C ARG A 17 -5.19 -9.63 7.10
N VAL A 18 -4.04 -10.11 6.62
CA VAL A 18 -3.22 -9.37 5.63
C VAL A 18 -4.02 -9.13 4.35
N LYS A 19 -4.72 -10.15 3.85
CA LYS A 19 -5.56 -10.02 2.67
C LYS A 19 -6.67 -8.98 2.86
N SER A 20 -7.36 -9.02 3.99
CA SER A 20 -8.41 -8.03 4.31
C SER A 20 -7.84 -6.61 4.36
N ALA A 21 -6.72 -6.42 5.05
CA ALA A 21 -6.08 -5.12 5.16
C ALA A 21 -5.62 -4.56 3.81
N LEU A 22 -5.16 -5.42 2.89
CA LEU A 22 -4.81 -5.00 1.52
C LEU A 22 -6.05 -4.56 0.73
N VAL A 23 -7.16 -5.28 0.83
CA VAL A 23 -8.43 -4.88 0.19
C VAL A 23 -8.89 -3.51 0.71
N ASP A 24 -8.87 -3.32 2.02
CA ASP A 24 -9.24 -2.05 2.65
C ASP A 24 -8.28 -0.92 2.25
N ALA A 25 -6.98 -1.21 2.17
CA ALA A 25 -5.96 -0.26 1.74
C ALA A 25 -6.13 0.15 0.26
N HIS A 26 -6.47 -0.79 -0.63
CA HIS A 26 -6.79 -0.48 -2.02
C HIS A 26 -8.04 0.39 -2.15
N ALA A 27 -9.10 0.06 -1.40
CA ALA A 27 -10.32 0.85 -1.40
C ALA A 27 -10.06 2.28 -0.90
N ALA A 28 -9.31 2.42 0.19
CA ALA A 28 -8.93 3.73 0.75
C ALA A 28 -8.05 4.53 -0.22
N ALA A 29 -7.06 3.89 -0.85
CA ALA A 29 -6.20 4.53 -1.84
C ALA A 29 -6.99 5.07 -3.03
N LYS A 30 -7.92 4.27 -3.56
CA LYS A 30 -8.79 4.67 -4.66
C LYS A 30 -9.68 5.85 -4.28
N ALA A 31 -10.32 5.80 -3.11
CA ALA A 31 -11.18 6.89 -2.64
C ALA A 31 -10.39 8.19 -2.47
N ALA A 32 -9.21 8.14 -1.82
CA ALA A 32 -8.36 9.31 -1.64
C ALA A 32 -7.85 9.90 -2.96
N TYR A 33 -7.55 9.04 -3.94
CA TYR A 33 -7.24 9.48 -5.30
C TYR A 33 -8.42 10.21 -5.93
N GLU A 34 -9.62 9.61 -5.90
CA GLU A 34 -10.82 10.17 -6.53
C GLU A 34 -11.21 11.51 -5.89
N ASP A 35 -11.15 11.63 -4.57
CA ASP A 35 -11.41 12.87 -3.83
C ASP A 35 -10.49 14.01 -4.27
N PHE A 36 -9.19 13.72 -4.42
CA PHE A 36 -8.23 14.70 -4.95
C PHE A 36 -8.50 15.01 -6.42
N ALA A 37 -8.68 13.99 -7.26
CA ALA A 37 -8.87 14.16 -8.70
C ALA A 37 -10.15 14.95 -9.05
N ASN A 38 -11.17 14.90 -8.19
CA ASN A 38 -12.42 15.65 -8.34
C ASN A 38 -12.28 17.15 -8.02
N THR A 39 -11.27 17.52 -7.24
CA THR A 39 -11.04 18.91 -6.78
C THR A 39 -9.83 19.56 -7.44
N ALA A 40 -8.99 18.79 -8.11
CA ALA A 40 -7.77 19.27 -8.74
C ALA A 40 -8.01 20.07 -10.03
N ASP A 41 -7.18 21.09 -10.24
CA ASP A 41 -7.17 21.88 -11.47
C ASP A 41 -6.79 21.02 -12.68
N ARG A 42 -7.48 21.25 -13.81
CA ARG A 42 -7.25 20.52 -15.06
C ARG A 42 -6.72 21.40 -16.17
N ASN A 43 -5.88 20.82 -17.04
CA ASN A 43 -5.44 21.45 -18.29
C ASN A 43 -6.54 21.39 -19.36
N SER A 44 -6.31 22.01 -20.51
CA SER A 44 -7.25 22.03 -21.63
C SER A 44 -7.56 20.63 -22.20
N GLU A 45 -6.75 19.64 -21.89
CA GLU A 45 -6.89 18.24 -22.31
C GLU A 45 -7.58 17.37 -21.25
N GLY A 46 -7.93 17.95 -20.09
CA GLY A 46 -8.62 17.25 -19.00
C GLY A 46 -7.70 16.53 -18.02
N HIS A 47 -6.39 16.66 -18.14
CA HIS A 47 -5.41 16.09 -17.20
C HIS A 47 -5.23 16.99 -15.97
N ILE A 48 -4.97 16.38 -14.81
CA ILE A 48 -4.62 17.12 -13.59
C ILE A 48 -3.34 17.93 -13.85
N LYS A 49 -3.38 19.23 -13.56
CA LYS A 49 -2.21 20.12 -13.60
C LYS A 49 -1.32 19.86 -12.39
N ASP A 50 -0.44 18.87 -12.51
CA ASP A 50 0.50 18.50 -11.45
C ASP A 50 1.80 17.97 -12.07
N SER A 51 2.82 17.79 -11.23
CA SER A 51 4.09 17.18 -11.66
C SER A 51 3.90 15.70 -11.99
N CYS A 52 4.63 15.23 -13.00
CA CYS A 52 4.70 13.82 -13.36
C CYS A 52 5.40 13.03 -12.26
N GLY A 53 4.81 11.92 -11.83
CA GLY A 53 5.41 11.04 -10.84
C GLY A 53 4.38 10.10 -10.21
N GLY A 54 4.70 9.59 -9.04
CA GLY A 54 3.82 8.68 -8.32
C GLY A 54 4.11 8.56 -6.85
N GLY A 55 3.22 7.85 -6.15
CA GLY A 55 3.35 7.49 -4.75
C GLY A 55 3.33 5.99 -4.56
N TYR A 56 4.09 5.50 -3.57
CA TYR A 56 4.15 4.10 -3.21
C TYR A 56 4.22 3.94 -1.70
N VAL A 57 3.71 2.82 -1.19
CA VAL A 57 3.85 2.47 0.22
C VAL A 57 5.11 1.64 0.39
N VAL A 58 6.01 2.09 1.25
CA VAL A 58 7.21 1.36 1.65
C VAL A 58 7.02 0.81 3.05
N VAL A 59 7.43 -0.44 3.26
CA VAL A 59 7.54 -1.02 4.59
C VAL A 59 9.00 -1.31 4.95
N TYR A 60 9.41 -0.83 6.12
CA TYR A 60 10.68 -1.14 6.77
C TYR A 60 10.43 -2.02 8.00
N ARG A 61 11.52 -2.60 8.53
CA ARG A 61 11.50 -3.44 9.75
C ARG A 61 10.40 -4.51 9.76
N THR A 62 10.08 -5.08 8.59
CA THR A 62 9.04 -6.10 8.47
C THR A 62 9.34 -7.34 9.28
N SER A 63 8.38 -7.82 10.06
CA SER A 63 8.44 -9.14 10.67
C SER A 63 8.55 -10.23 9.60
N TYR A 64 9.19 -11.35 9.96
CA TYR A 64 9.33 -12.47 9.04
C TYR A 64 7.96 -13.00 8.56
N ARG A 65 6.96 -13.02 9.45
CA ARG A 65 5.61 -13.49 9.10
C ARG A 65 4.93 -12.56 8.11
N LEU A 66 4.99 -11.23 8.31
CA LEU A 66 4.39 -10.28 7.38
C LEU A 66 5.06 -10.37 6.01
N ARG A 67 6.39 -10.34 5.98
CA ARG A 67 7.16 -10.41 4.73
C ARG A 67 6.88 -11.68 3.94
N THR A 68 6.86 -12.85 4.59
CA THR A 68 6.60 -14.11 3.90
C THR A 68 5.15 -14.24 3.44
N THR A 69 4.19 -13.73 4.20
CA THR A 69 2.78 -13.66 3.79
C THR A 69 2.61 -12.76 2.57
N LEU A 70 3.14 -11.53 2.59
CA LEU A 70 3.05 -10.61 1.43
C LEU A 70 3.75 -11.17 0.19
N LYS A 71 4.91 -11.85 0.36
CA LYS A 71 5.60 -12.54 -0.75
C LYS A 71 4.75 -13.65 -1.37
N LYS A 72 4.07 -14.46 -0.56
CA LYS A 72 3.17 -15.52 -1.05
C LYS A 72 2.00 -14.94 -1.86
N MET A 73 1.54 -13.75 -1.51
CA MET A 73 0.47 -13.04 -2.22
C MET A 73 0.97 -12.29 -3.45
N ASN A 74 2.28 -12.21 -3.68
CA ASN A 74 2.89 -11.35 -4.70
C ASN A 74 2.56 -9.85 -4.51
N GLU A 75 2.45 -9.42 -3.24
CA GLU A 75 2.06 -8.06 -2.83
C GLU A 75 3.23 -7.26 -2.26
N ILE A 76 4.46 -7.71 -2.52
CA ILE A 76 5.66 -7.03 -2.04
C ILE A 76 6.83 -7.23 -2.98
N THR A 77 7.54 -6.14 -3.28
CA THR A 77 8.74 -6.14 -4.11
C THR A 77 9.87 -5.46 -3.36
N GLN A 78 11.09 -5.96 -3.53
CA GLN A 78 12.24 -5.36 -2.88
C GLN A 78 12.50 -3.97 -3.47
N GLY A 79 12.52 -2.96 -2.61
CA GLY A 79 12.84 -1.58 -2.96
C GLY A 79 14.31 -1.25 -2.69
N TYR A 80 14.60 0.05 -2.64
CA TYR A 80 15.92 0.57 -2.33
C TYR A 80 16.15 0.69 -0.82
N ARG A 81 17.41 0.78 -0.37
CA ARG A 81 17.80 1.01 1.05
C ARG A 81 17.18 0.05 2.08
N GLY A 82 16.84 -1.17 1.66
CA GLY A 82 16.27 -2.19 2.55
C GLY A 82 14.77 -2.02 2.84
N GLY A 83 14.12 -1.05 2.19
CA GLY A 83 12.67 -0.93 2.15
C GLY A 83 12.06 -1.93 1.16
N TRP A 84 10.78 -2.22 1.36
CA TRP A 84 10.00 -3.06 0.45
C TRP A 84 8.76 -2.29 0.00
N HIS A 85 8.50 -2.26 -1.30
CA HIS A 85 7.28 -1.66 -1.83
C HIS A 85 6.12 -2.63 -1.60
N VAL A 86 5.05 -2.15 -0.97
CA VAL A 86 3.86 -2.95 -0.66
C VAL A 86 2.79 -2.64 -1.68
N SER A 87 2.39 -3.68 -2.42
CA SER A 87 1.37 -3.62 -3.47
C SER A 87 1.59 -2.50 -4.50
N HIS A 88 0.62 -2.31 -5.38
CA HIS A 88 0.56 -1.21 -6.33
C HIS A 88 -0.77 -0.49 -6.18
N PHE A 89 -0.89 0.34 -5.13
CA PHE A 89 -2.12 1.03 -4.75
C PHE A 89 -2.61 2.05 -5.80
N THR A 90 -1.72 2.53 -6.66
CA THR A 90 -2.03 3.49 -7.74
C THR A 90 -2.30 2.83 -9.10
N LYS A 91 -2.28 1.49 -9.19
CA LYS A 91 -2.37 0.76 -10.47
C LYS A 91 -3.65 1.07 -11.26
N GLU A 92 -4.78 1.20 -10.57
CA GLU A 92 -6.08 1.38 -11.22
C GLU A 92 -6.35 2.82 -11.69
N VAL A 93 -5.55 3.78 -11.23
CA VAL A 93 -5.87 5.22 -11.37
C VAL A 93 -5.09 5.95 -12.46
N HIS A 94 -4.31 5.24 -13.30
CA HIS A 94 -3.65 5.71 -14.53
C HIS A 94 -3.48 7.23 -14.66
N SER A 95 -2.71 7.82 -13.74
CA SER A 95 -2.52 9.27 -13.65
C SER A 95 -1.05 9.57 -13.48
N GLN A 96 -0.62 10.64 -14.15
CA GLN A 96 0.74 11.16 -14.02
C GLN A 96 0.89 12.06 -12.79
N SER A 97 -0.20 12.42 -12.08
CA SER A 97 -0.12 13.34 -10.93
C SER A 97 0.56 12.67 -9.73
N VAL A 98 1.74 13.19 -9.37
CA VAL A 98 2.47 12.78 -8.15
C VAL A 98 1.63 13.01 -6.90
N THR A 99 0.91 14.13 -6.80
CA THR A 99 0.09 14.47 -5.64
C THR A 99 -1.05 13.47 -5.46
N ALA A 100 -1.73 13.11 -6.56
CA ALA A 100 -2.78 12.10 -6.51
C ALA A 100 -2.24 10.73 -6.09
N GLY A 101 -1.06 10.35 -6.61
CA GLY A 101 -0.37 9.12 -6.23
C GLY A 101 0.04 9.10 -4.75
N VAL A 102 0.53 10.22 -4.21
CA VAL A 102 0.89 10.35 -2.80
C VAL A 102 -0.34 10.25 -1.91
N LYS A 103 -1.45 10.92 -2.25
CA LYS A 103 -2.70 10.83 -1.47
C LYS A 103 -3.22 9.39 -1.38
N ALA A 104 -3.16 8.66 -2.50
CA ALA A 104 -3.51 7.24 -2.53
C ALA A 104 -2.58 6.40 -1.61
N ALA A 105 -1.27 6.62 -1.69
CA ALA A 105 -0.28 5.92 -0.87
C ALA A 105 -0.42 6.25 0.63
N GLU A 106 -0.70 7.51 0.99
CA GLU A 106 -0.95 7.94 2.36
C GLU A 106 -2.14 7.20 2.97
N ALA A 107 -3.27 7.15 2.26
CA ALA A 107 -4.47 6.46 2.70
C ALA A 107 -4.24 4.94 2.87
N ALA A 108 -3.58 4.29 1.91
CA ALA A 108 -3.21 2.88 2.05
C ALA A 108 -2.27 2.65 3.24
N ARG A 109 -1.27 3.52 3.42
CA ARG A 109 -0.32 3.46 4.53
C ARG A 109 -1.02 3.55 5.87
N GLU A 110 -2.03 4.40 6.03
CA GLU A 110 -2.80 4.52 7.27
C GLU A 110 -3.49 3.20 7.65
N ILE A 111 -4.14 2.53 6.70
CA ILE A 111 -4.78 1.22 6.92
C ILE A 111 -3.73 0.20 7.37
N LEU A 112 -2.64 0.08 6.62
CA LEU A 112 -1.57 -0.89 6.90
C LEU A 112 -0.87 -0.62 8.23
N HIS A 113 -0.62 0.66 8.54
CA HIS A 113 0.01 1.07 9.79
C HIS A 113 -0.92 0.80 10.99
N ARG A 114 -2.23 1.05 10.87
CA ARG A 114 -3.19 0.72 11.93
C ARG A 114 -3.20 -0.78 12.21
N GLU A 115 -3.15 -1.61 11.17
CA GLU A 115 -3.20 -3.07 11.32
C GLU A 115 -1.87 -3.68 11.80
N PHE A 116 -0.73 -3.17 11.32
CA PHE A 116 0.56 -3.87 11.44
C PHE A 116 1.69 -3.00 11.99
N GLY A 117 1.45 -1.69 12.18
CA GLY A 117 2.45 -0.68 12.54
C GLY A 117 3.18 -0.90 13.86
N VAL A 118 2.53 -1.55 14.81
CA VAL A 118 3.07 -1.77 16.16
C VAL A 118 3.96 -3.01 16.23
N THR A 119 3.63 -4.05 15.46
CA THR A 119 4.21 -5.39 15.67
C THR A 119 4.89 -5.99 14.46
N ASP A 120 4.57 -5.52 13.26
CA ASP A 120 4.86 -6.27 12.03
C ASP A 120 5.56 -5.47 10.94
N GLY A 121 5.54 -4.14 10.97
CA GLY A 121 6.34 -3.32 10.05
C GLY A 121 6.11 -1.83 10.26
N GLU A 122 7.04 -1.03 9.77
CA GLU A 122 6.95 0.43 9.78
C GLU A 122 6.61 0.89 8.35
N PHE A 123 5.42 1.46 8.18
CA PHE A 123 4.88 1.83 6.86
C PHE A 123 4.98 3.33 6.60
N TYR A 124 5.45 3.67 5.41
CA TYR A 124 5.66 5.04 4.94
C TYR A 124 5.05 5.20 3.55
N ALA A 125 4.52 6.39 3.27
CA ALA A 125 4.22 6.81 1.92
C ALA A 125 5.46 7.54 1.40
N GLU A 126 5.98 7.10 0.26
CA GLU A 126 7.09 7.74 -0.45
C GLU A 126 6.61 8.17 -1.83
N SER A 127 7.27 9.19 -2.38
CA SER A 127 6.96 9.74 -3.70
C SER A 127 8.18 9.70 -4.59
N TYR A 128 7.95 9.72 -5.90
CA TYR A 128 8.96 10.03 -6.89
C TYR A 128 8.39 11.01 -7.90
N ILE A 129 9.28 11.83 -8.46
CA ILE A 129 8.99 12.75 -9.55
C ILE A 129 9.81 12.26 -10.74
N ASP A 130 9.17 12.16 -11.90
CA ASP A 130 9.79 11.76 -13.17
C ASP A 130 10.32 12.98 -13.95
#